data_AF-M5C2L6-F1
#
_entry.id   AF-M5C2L6-F1
#
_cell.length_a   1.000
_cell.length_b   1.000
_cell.length_c   1.000
_cell.angle_alpha   90.00
_cell.angle_beta   90.00
_cell.angle_gamma   90.00
#
_symmetry.space_group_name_H-M   'P 1'
#
loop_
_entity.id
_entity.type
_entity.pdbx_description
1 polymer ?
#
loop_
_entity_poly.entity_id
_entity_poly.type
_entity_poly.pdbx_seq_one_letter_code
_entity_poly.pdbx_strand_id
1 'polypeptide(L)'
;MEMTIVGERPGRERKMFPKDERRSINKDGIAEFDVRRQDLYGFKLISQVEQPLYVRMFYFDTTDFSIVDMFGQAVGKDPTIGKNGTFMIGDNAEGGVPLQFTLNPDEKLDLGYMKVFWSAKPIDLQDLEQKPNFNRSSRKWNRHRGWQGHDVDEEVEWGTAFLTLVQKSTDVNM
;
A
#
# COMPACT_ATOMS: atom_id res chain seq x y z
N MET A 1 3.84 9.01 -3.90
CA MET A 1 3.44 8.23 -2.72
C MET A 1 4.63 8.17 -1.77
N GLU A 2 4.39 8.42 -0.49
CA GLU A 2 5.41 8.55 0.56
C GLU A 2 5.08 7.67 1.76
N MET A 3 5.91 6.67 2.07
CA MET A 3 5.81 5.94 3.34
C MET A 3 6.41 6.81 4.45
N THR A 4 5.71 6.87 5.57
CA THR A 4 6.00 7.79 6.67
C THR A 4 5.83 7.06 7.99
N ILE A 5 6.75 7.29 8.93
CA ILE A 5 6.56 6.84 10.31
C ILE A 5 5.57 7.81 10.97
N VAL A 6 4.43 7.29 11.42
CA VAL A 6 3.32 8.08 11.95
C VAL A 6 3.17 7.96 13.46
N GLY A 7 3.90 7.04 14.09
CA GLY A 7 3.84 6.84 15.52
C GLY A 7 4.55 5.55 15.93
N GLU A 8 4.32 5.20 17.19
CA GLU A 8 4.87 4.01 17.83
C GLU A 8 3.81 3.33 18.70
N ARG A 9 4.02 2.04 18.97
CA ARG A 9 3.21 1.21 19.83
C ARG A 9 4.10 0.46 20.84
N PRO A 10 4.59 1.15 21.89
CA PRO A 10 5.49 0.56 22.88
C PRO A 10 4.82 -0.46 23.81
N GLY A 11 3.48 -0.55 23.77
CA GLY A 11 2.68 -1.48 24.56
C GLY A 11 1.33 -1.76 23.91
N ARG A 12 0.23 -1.64 24.66
CA ARG A 12 -1.12 -1.85 24.11
C ARG A 12 -1.64 -0.66 23.32
N GLU A 13 -1.26 0.55 23.73
CA GLU A 13 -1.74 1.81 23.15
C GLU A 13 -0.83 2.30 22.02
N ARG A 14 -1.45 2.95 21.03
CA ARG A 14 -0.76 3.63 19.92
C ARG A 14 -0.49 5.07 20.32
N LYS A 15 0.75 5.51 20.14
CA LYS A 15 1.16 6.89 20.31
C LYS A 15 1.47 7.48 18.94
N MET A 16 0.56 8.30 18.44
CA MET A 16 0.72 8.97 17.13
C MET A 16 1.65 10.16 17.28
N PHE A 17 2.58 10.32 16.35
CA PHE A 17 3.43 11.49 16.29
C PHE A 17 2.65 12.72 15.75
N PRO A 18 2.94 13.92 16.28
CA PRO A 18 2.52 15.18 15.70
C PRO A 18 2.86 15.26 14.21
N LYS A 19 2.04 15.95 13.40
CA LYS A 19 2.19 15.95 11.93
C LYS A 19 3.55 16.45 11.46
N ASP A 20 4.13 17.41 12.16
CA ASP A 20 5.44 18.03 11.92
C ASP A 20 6.63 17.14 12.33
N GLU A 21 6.39 16.15 13.20
CA GLU A 21 7.40 15.17 13.61
C GLU A 21 7.41 13.93 12.71
N ARG A 22 6.39 13.75 11.87
CA ARG A 22 6.29 12.61 10.94
C ARG A 22 7.32 12.76 9.82
N ARG A 23 8.09 11.70 9.59
CA ARG A 23 9.17 11.70 8.58
C ARG A 23 8.91 10.63 7.54
N SER A 24 9.03 11.01 6.27
CA SER A 24 9.06 10.04 5.20
C SER A 24 10.38 9.25 5.25
N ILE A 25 10.28 7.96 4.99
CA ILE A 25 11.43 7.06 4.84
C ILE A 25 11.71 6.74 3.37
N ASN A 26 11.04 7.44 2.46
CA ASN A 26 11.17 7.21 1.03
C ASN A 26 12.42 7.86 0.46
N LYS A 27 13.13 7.10 -0.36
CA LYS A 27 14.22 7.56 -1.19
C LYS A 27 14.11 6.91 -2.57
N ASP A 28 13.98 7.73 -3.61
CA ASP A 28 13.96 7.28 -5.01
C ASP A 28 12.96 6.15 -5.31
N GLY A 29 11.77 6.20 -4.70
CA GLY A 29 10.73 5.17 -4.90
C GLY A 29 10.94 3.88 -4.10
N ILE A 30 11.84 3.91 -3.12
CA ILE A 30 12.15 2.80 -2.21
C ILE A 30 11.97 3.27 -0.76
N ALA A 31 11.29 2.48 0.05
CA ALA A 31 11.31 2.58 1.51
C ALA A 31 12.12 1.40 2.06
N GLU A 32 13.33 1.71 2.52
CA GLU A 32 14.24 0.76 3.13
C GLU A 32 14.32 1.04 4.63
N PHE A 33 14.03 0.04 5.47
CA PHE A 33 13.95 0.21 6.91
C PHE A 33 14.17 -1.11 7.67
N ASP A 34 14.63 -0.97 8.92
CA ASP A 34 14.67 -2.09 9.85
C ASP A 34 13.29 -2.28 10.49
N VAL A 35 12.75 -3.49 10.41
CA VAL A 35 11.42 -3.80 10.91
C VAL A 35 11.41 -3.85 12.43
N ARG A 36 10.73 -2.89 13.04
CA ARG A 36 10.48 -2.85 14.48
C ARG A 36 8.99 -3.04 14.74
N ARG A 37 8.64 -4.00 15.60
CA ARG A 37 7.24 -4.30 15.96
C ARG A 37 6.46 -3.11 16.52
N GLN A 38 7.14 -2.12 17.04
CA GLN A 38 6.53 -0.94 17.65
C GLN A 38 6.24 0.15 16.62
N ASP A 39 6.89 0.15 15.47
CA ASP A 39 6.76 1.24 14.51
C ASP A 39 5.39 1.19 13.83
N LEU A 40 4.78 2.38 13.69
CA LEU A 40 3.53 2.58 13.00
C LEU A 40 3.79 3.40 11.74
N TYR A 41 3.27 2.90 10.62
CA TYR A 41 3.51 3.47 9.30
C TYR A 41 2.20 3.94 8.66
N GLY A 42 2.32 4.99 7.85
CA GLY A 42 1.25 5.43 6.97
C GLY A 42 1.79 5.85 5.61
N PHE A 43 0.89 5.97 4.65
CA PHE A 43 1.21 6.27 3.26
C PHE A 43 0.55 7.58 2.86
N LYS A 44 1.39 8.60 2.63
CA LYS A 44 0.97 9.89 2.11
C LYS A 44 0.87 9.81 0.59
N LEU A 45 -0.33 10.05 0.10
CA LEU A 45 -0.63 10.17 -1.32
C LEU A 45 -0.72 11.64 -1.68
N ILE A 46 -0.08 12.02 -2.79
CA ILE A 46 -0.05 13.38 -3.30
C ILE A 46 -0.50 13.28 -4.75
N SER A 47 -1.64 13.89 -5.06
CA SER A 47 -2.17 13.95 -6.41
C SER A 47 -1.74 15.25 -7.07
N GLN A 48 -1.31 15.16 -8.33
CA GLN A 48 -1.17 16.30 -9.24
C GLN A 48 -2.27 16.31 -10.31
N VAL A 49 -3.27 15.45 -10.14
CA VAL A 49 -4.38 15.29 -11.08
C VAL A 49 -5.45 16.34 -10.76
N GLU A 50 -5.97 16.94 -11.81
CA GLU A 50 -6.95 18.02 -11.70
C GLU A 50 -8.38 17.56 -11.36
N GLN A 51 -8.60 16.25 -11.32
CA GLN A 51 -9.84 15.62 -10.92
C GLN A 51 -9.71 15.00 -9.51
N PRO A 52 -10.81 14.93 -8.73
CA PRO A 52 -10.86 14.10 -7.53
C PRO A 52 -10.59 12.63 -7.88
N LEU A 53 -9.87 11.93 -7.00
CA LEU A 53 -9.43 10.55 -7.24
C LEU A 53 -10.00 9.56 -6.24
N TYR A 54 -10.48 8.45 -6.77
CA TYR A 54 -10.78 7.22 -6.03
C TYR A 54 -9.51 6.39 -5.94
N VAL A 55 -9.24 5.82 -4.76
CA VAL A 55 -7.98 5.12 -4.50
C VAL A 55 -8.23 3.74 -3.92
N ARG A 56 -7.47 2.75 -4.42
CA ARG A 56 -7.28 1.43 -3.82
C ARG A 56 -5.79 1.21 -3.57
N MET A 57 -5.43 0.64 -2.42
CA MET A 57 -4.04 0.31 -2.11
C MET A 57 -3.91 -1.16 -1.77
N PHE A 58 -2.89 -1.80 -2.33
CA PHE A 58 -2.59 -3.21 -2.11
C PHE A 58 -1.11 -3.39 -1.76
N TYR A 59 -0.83 -4.37 -0.89
CA TYR A 59 0.51 -4.88 -0.68
C TYR A 59 0.71 -6.10 -1.57
N PHE A 60 1.82 -6.12 -2.32
CA PHE A 60 2.24 -7.24 -3.12
C PHE A 60 3.45 -7.88 -2.45
N ASP A 61 3.24 -9.08 -1.94
CA ASP A 61 4.26 -9.88 -1.28
C ASP A 61 5.08 -10.62 -2.34
N THR A 62 6.41 -10.49 -2.33
CA THR A 62 7.26 -11.19 -3.31
C THR A 62 7.74 -12.56 -2.82
N THR A 63 7.52 -12.86 -1.55
CA THR A 63 7.88 -14.13 -0.91
C THR A 63 6.81 -15.19 -1.22
N ASP A 64 5.52 -14.85 -1.09
CA ASP A 64 4.42 -15.81 -1.30
C ASP A 64 3.45 -15.47 -2.45
N PHE A 65 3.71 -14.37 -3.14
CA PHE A 65 2.91 -13.82 -4.25
C PHE A 65 1.47 -13.48 -3.88
N SER A 66 1.17 -13.30 -2.59
CA SER A 66 -0.11 -12.77 -2.17
C SER A 66 -0.25 -11.29 -2.54
N ILE A 67 -1.51 -10.89 -2.74
CA ILE A 67 -1.90 -9.50 -2.92
C ILE A 67 -2.90 -9.21 -1.83
N VAL A 68 -2.53 -8.35 -0.89
CA VAL A 68 -3.36 -8.03 0.28
C VAL A 68 -4.03 -6.68 0.07
N ASP A 69 -5.35 -6.61 0.23
CA ASP A 69 -6.10 -5.35 0.21
C ASP A 69 -5.79 -4.56 1.49
N MET A 70 -5.21 -3.38 1.32
CA MET A 70 -4.77 -2.53 2.44
C MET A 70 -5.71 -1.33 2.66
N PHE A 71 -6.40 -0.85 1.62
CA PHE A 71 -7.24 0.34 1.71
C PHE A 71 -8.21 0.49 0.53
N GLY A 72 -9.38 1.07 0.81
CA GLY A 72 -10.34 1.54 -0.20
C GLY A 72 -11.51 0.60 -0.48
N GLN A 73 -11.89 -0.27 0.46
CA GLN A 73 -12.89 -1.33 0.28
C GLN A 73 -14.31 -0.85 -0.10
N ALA A 74 -14.66 0.42 0.10
CA ALA A 74 -16.02 0.92 -0.12
C ALA A 74 -16.18 1.56 -1.51
N VAL A 75 -16.57 0.73 -2.49
CA VAL A 75 -16.94 1.17 -3.84
C VAL A 75 -18.12 2.15 -3.75
N GLY A 76 -18.02 3.29 -4.45
CA GLY A 76 -19.10 4.28 -4.54
C GLY A 76 -19.18 5.32 -3.41
N LYS A 77 -18.23 5.34 -2.46
CA LYS A 77 -18.07 6.49 -1.53
C LYS A 77 -17.43 7.69 -2.24
N ASP A 78 -17.41 8.85 -1.58
CA ASP A 78 -16.75 10.06 -2.11
C ASP A 78 -15.28 9.80 -2.52
N PRO A 79 -14.74 10.59 -3.47
CA PRO A 79 -13.33 10.52 -3.84
C PRO A 79 -12.41 10.62 -2.62
N THR A 80 -11.39 9.76 -2.58
CA THR A 80 -10.41 9.71 -1.47
C THR A 80 -9.51 10.94 -1.44
N ILE A 81 -9.11 11.42 -2.62
CA ILE A 81 -8.22 12.57 -2.77
C ILE A 81 -8.96 13.63 -3.57
N GLY A 82 -9.06 14.86 -3.04
CA GLY A 82 -9.57 15.99 -3.81
C GLY A 82 -8.62 16.36 -4.97
N LYS A 83 -9.08 17.27 -5.85
CA LYS A 83 -8.25 17.88 -6.91
C LYS A 83 -6.94 18.39 -6.32
N ASN A 84 -5.81 17.98 -6.90
CA ASN A 84 -4.45 18.34 -6.45
C ASN A 84 -4.22 18.12 -4.93
N GLY A 85 -4.96 17.18 -4.35
CA GLY A 85 -5.03 16.99 -2.91
C GLY A 85 -3.97 16.03 -2.37
N THR A 86 -3.97 15.91 -1.05
CA THR A 86 -3.18 14.92 -0.32
C THR A 86 -4.07 14.10 0.59
N PHE A 87 -3.79 12.81 0.70
CA PHE A 87 -4.48 11.91 1.62
C PHE A 87 -3.49 11.04 2.35
N MET A 88 -3.76 10.72 3.62
CA MET A 88 -2.87 9.94 4.47
C MET A 88 -3.55 8.64 4.87
N ILE A 89 -3.14 7.52 4.28
CA ILE A 89 -3.56 6.20 4.73
C ILE A 89 -2.81 5.86 6.01
N GLY A 90 -3.50 5.29 7.00
CA GLY A 90 -2.91 4.92 8.28
C GLY A 90 -2.66 6.12 9.22
N ASP A 91 -3.45 7.18 9.13
CA ASP A 91 -3.35 8.35 10.01
C ASP A 91 -4.07 8.20 11.35
N ASN A 92 -4.73 7.06 11.58
CA ASN A 92 -5.60 6.76 12.71
C ASN A 92 -6.85 7.66 12.77
N ALA A 93 -7.30 8.17 11.62
CA ALA A 93 -8.55 8.89 11.43
C ALA A 93 -9.25 8.37 10.17
N GLU A 94 -9.45 9.21 9.15
CA GLU A 94 -10.14 8.83 7.90
C GLU A 94 -9.34 7.81 7.07
N GLY A 95 -8.01 7.86 7.16
CA GLY A 95 -7.10 6.92 6.52
C GLY A 95 -7.05 5.54 7.17
N GLY A 96 -7.81 5.33 8.24
CA GLY A 96 -7.84 4.08 9.00
C GLY A 96 -6.63 3.90 9.91
N VAL A 97 -6.48 2.67 10.42
CA VAL A 97 -5.43 2.34 11.39
C VAL A 97 -4.04 2.35 10.73
N PRO A 98 -2.98 2.81 11.44
CA PRO A 98 -1.61 2.71 10.94
C PRO A 98 -1.19 1.28 10.67
N LEU A 99 -0.33 1.11 9.66
CA LEU A 99 0.21 -0.17 9.25
C LEU A 99 1.40 -0.55 10.13
N GLN A 100 1.56 -1.86 10.34
CA GLN A 100 2.67 -2.45 11.05
C GLN A 100 3.26 -3.55 10.17
N PHE A 101 4.58 -3.64 10.12
CA PHE A 101 5.29 -4.68 9.40
C PHE A 101 5.95 -5.62 10.39
N THR A 102 6.01 -6.89 10.04
CA THR A 102 6.66 -7.94 10.83
C THR A 102 7.35 -8.89 9.90
N LEU A 103 8.57 -9.30 10.26
CA LEU A 103 9.28 -10.40 9.63
C LEU A 103 9.12 -11.65 10.47
N ASN A 104 9.18 -12.81 9.82
CA ASN A 104 9.34 -14.07 10.54
C ASN A 104 10.70 -14.09 11.26
N PRO A 105 10.83 -14.78 12.41
CA PRO A 105 12.05 -14.74 13.22
C PRO A 105 13.34 -15.16 12.48
N ASP A 106 13.21 -15.96 11.44
CA ASP A 106 14.28 -16.49 10.59
C ASP A 106 14.52 -15.67 9.32
N GLU A 107 13.65 -14.72 9.00
CA GLU A 107 13.77 -13.84 7.84
C GLU A 107 14.68 -12.65 8.16
N LYS A 108 15.74 -12.49 7.37
CA LYS A 108 16.65 -11.34 7.46
C LYS A 108 16.22 -10.18 6.58
N LEU A 109 15.46 -10.49 5.53
CA LEU A 109 15.06 -9.56 4.48
C LEU A 109 13.74 -10.05 3.91
N ASP A 110 12.77 -9.15 3.79
CA ASP A 110 11.59 -9.34 2.95
C ASP A 110 11.48 -8.20 1.93
N LEU A 111 11.06 -8.56 0.72
CA LEU A 111 10.86 -7.64 -0.38
C LEU A 111 9.38 -7.63 -0.72
N GLY A 112 8.84 -6.43 -0.85
CA GLY A 112 7.46 -6.23 -1.23
C GLY A 112 7.31 -4.93 -1.97
N TYR A 113 6.10 -4.65 -2.40
CA TYR A 113 5.78 -3.30 -2.84
C TYR A 113 4.35 -2.94 -2.52
N MET A 114 4.15 -1.69 -2.15
CA MET A 114 2.83 -1.10 -2.06
C MET A 114 2.47 -0.56 -3.43
N LYS A 115 1.26 -0.87 -3.90
CA LYS A 115 0.73 -0.33 -5.15
C LYS A 115 -0.60 0.33 -4.90
N VAL A 116 -0.69 1.57 -5.37
CA VAL A 116 -1.91 2.37 -5.41
C VAL A 116 -2.45 2.35 -6.83
N PHE A 117 -3.72 1.98 -6.95
CA PHE A 117 -4.53 2.18 -8.14
C PHE A 117 -5.42 3.38 -7.90
N TRP A 118 -5.49 4.28 -8.87
CA TRP A 118 -6.33 5.47 -8.78
C TRP A 118 -7.14 5.67 -10.06
N SER A 119 -8.29 6.30 -9.92
CA SER A 119 -9.18 6.62 -11.03
C SER A 119 -9.97 7.91 -10.74
N ALA A 120 -10.30 8.67 -11.77
CA ALA A 120 -11.22 9.81 -11.69
C ALA A 120 -12.69 9.37 -11.51
N LYS A 121 -12.98 8.08 -11.72
CA LYS A 121 -14.29 7.45 -11.53
C LYS A 121 -14.21 6.39 -10.43
N PRO A 122 -15.33 6.02 -9.77
CA PRO A 122 -15.34 4.92 -8.81
C PRO A 122 -14.71 3.66 -9.40
N ILE A 123 -13.76 3.07 -8.67
CA ILE A 123 -13.02 1.88 -9.10
C ILE A 123 -13.34 0.70 -8.19
N ASP A 124 -13.66 -0.44 -8.80
CA ASP A 124 -13.81 -1.72 -8.10
C ASP A 124 -12.66 -2.66 -8.47
N LEU A 125 -11.92 -3.08 -7.44
CA LEU A 125 -10.80 -4.02 -7.49
C LEU A 125 -10.90 -5.03 -6.35
N GLN A 126 -12.11 -5.34 -5.85
CA GLN A 126 -12.28 -6.31 -4.76
C GLN A 126 -11.70 -7.69 -5.11
N ASP A 127 -11.78 -8.09 -6.38
CA ASP A 127 -11.27 -9.38 -6.86
C ASP A 127 -9.75 -9.42 -7.10
N LEU A 128 -9.03 -8.32 -6.84
CA LEU A 128 -7.58 -8.27 -7.01
C LEU A 128 -6.83 -8.97 -5.87
N GLU A 129 -7.46 -9.10 -4.70
CA GLU A 129 -6.86 -9.80 -3.55
C GLU A 129 -6.53 -11.25 -3.91
N GLN A 130 -5.29 -11.67 -3.63
CA GLN A 130 -4.82 -13.02 -3.89
C GLN A 130 -4.24 -13.62 -2.63
N LYS A 131 -4.67 -14.84 -2.33
CA LYS A 131 -4.11 -15.62 -1.21
C LYS A 131 -2.73 -16.19 -1.60
N PRO A 132 -1.87 -16.48 -0.61
CA PRO A 132 -0.57 -17.10 -0.85
C PRO A 132 -0.68 -18.34 -1.75
N ASN A 133 0.19 -18.44 -2.75
CA ASN A 133 0.07 -19.47 -3.78
C ASN A 133 0.74 -20.80 -3.39
N PHE A 134 1.56 -20.84 -2.35
CA PHE A 134 2.30 -22.02 -1.92
C PHE A 134 1.52 -22.89 -0.91
N ASN A 135 0.35 -23.40 -1.31
CA ASN A 135 -0.25 -24.63 -0.76
C ASN A 135 -1.45 -25.14 -1.58
N ARG A 136 -1.49 -24.85 -2.88
CA ARG A 136 -2.58 -25.29 -3.75
C ARG A 136 -2.04 -26.32 -4.74
N SER A 137 -2.60 -27.53 -4.70
CA SER A 137 -2.48 -28.46 -5.82
C SER A 137 -2.85 -27.70 -7.09
N SER A 138 -1.96 -27.75 -8.09
CA SER A 138 -2.07 -27.04 -9.35
C SER A 138 -3.47 -27.18 -9.93
N ARG A 139 -4.32 -26.16 -9.76
CA ARG A 139 -5.57 -26.09 -10.51
C ARG A 139 -5.22 -25.52 -11.87
N LYS A 140 -5.72 -26.23 -12.89
CA LYS A 140 -5.55 -25.94 -14.31
C LYS A 140 -5.64 -24.44 -14.57
N TRP A 141 -4.56 -23.89 -15.11
CA TRP A 141 -4.48 -22.54 -15.65
C TRP A 141 -5.52 -22.44 -16.77
N ASN A 142 -6.67 -21.83 -16.51
CA ASN A 142 -7.55 -21.40 -17.59
C ASN A 142 -6.88 -20.22 -18.25
N ARG A 143 -6.50 -20.40 -19.53
CA ARG A 143 -6.03 -19.31 -20.38
C ARG A 143 -7.15 -18.28 -20.51
N HIS A 144 -7.11 -17.23 -19.71
CA HIS A 144 -7.92 -16.04 -19.98
C HIS A 144 -7.40 -15.44 -21.29
N ARG A 145 -8.29 -15.38 -22.30
CA ARG A 145 -8.03 -14.71 -23.56
C ARG A 145 -7.76 -13.23 -23.26
N GLY A 146 -6.70 -12.69 -23.86
CA GLY A 146 -6.34 -11.28 -23.74
C GLY A 146 -7.53 -10.37 -24.05
N TRP A 147 -7.73 -9.39 -23.19
CA TRP A 147 -8.65 -8.28 -23.40
C TRP A 147 -8.14 -7.50 -24.62
N GLN A 148 -8.98 -7.35 -25.65
CA GLN A 148 -8.64 -6.53 -26.82
C GLN A 148 -8.62 -5.07 -26.41
N GLY A 149 -7.46 -4.43 -26.57
CA GLY A 149 -7.24 -3.05 -26.21
C GLY A 149 -8.22 -2.13 -26.91
N HIS A 150 -8.87 -1.27 -26.12
CA HIS A 150 -9.38 -0.02 -26.62
C HIS A 150 -8.23 0.99 -26.53
N ASP A 151 -7.95 1.69 -27.63
CA ASP A 151 -7.13 2.90 -27.58
C ASP A 151 -7.83 3.91 -26.66
N VAL A 152 -7.12 4.34 -25.61
CA VAL A 152 -7.56 5.41 -24.70
C VAL A 152 -6.82 6.67 -25.12
N ASP A 153 -7.28 7.28 -26.22
CA ASP A 153 -7.09 8.71 -26.42
C ASP A 153 -8.19 9.41 -25.61
N GLU A 154 -7.93 9.76 -24.35
CA GLU A 154 -8.74 10.71 -23.55
C GLU A 154 -8.03 11.01 -22.20
N GLU A 155 -8.39 12.12 -21.56
CA GLU A 155 -7.90 12.59 -20.25
C GLU A 155 -7.56 11.44 -19.30
N VAL A 156 -6.42 11.50 -18.58
CA VAL A 156 -5.93 10.37 -17.76
C VAL A 156 -6.98 9.90 -16.76
N GLU A 157 -7.77 8.90 -17.14
CA GLU A 157 -8.93 8.45 -16.35
C GLU A 157 -8.49 7.61 -15.15
N TRP A 158 -7.33 6.94 -15.25
CA TRP A 158 -6.80 6.07 -14.21
C TRP A 158 -5.29 5.92 -14.33
N GLY A 159 -4.67 5.42 -13.27
CA GLY A 159 -3.25 5.10 -13.27
C GLY A 159 -2.82 4.35 -12.04
N THR A 160 -1.51 4.18 -11.89
CA THR A 160 -0.93 3.53 -10.71
C THR A 160 0.32 4.25 -10.22
N ALA A 161 0.59 4.10 -8.94
CA ALA A 161 1.87 4.45 -8.34
C ALA A 161 2.29 3.28 -7.44
N PHE A 162 3.59 3.03 -7.32
CA PHE A 162 4.09 2.00 -6.41
C PHE A 162 5.28 2.49 -5.60
N LEU A 163 5.55 1.79 -4.51
CA LEU A 163 6.69 1.99 -3.65
C LEU A 163 7.28 0.64 -3.29
N THR A 164 8.55 0.44 -3.60
CA THR A 164 9.28 -0.76 -3.20
C THR A 164 9.55 -0.72 -1.70
N LEU A 165 9.27 -1.81 -1.00
CA LEU A 165 9.60 -1.99 0.41
C LEU A 165 10.77 -2.96 0.53
N VAL A 166 11.81 -2.51 1.23
CA VAL A 166 12.97 -3.32 1.60
C VAL A 166 12.98 -3.43 3.12
N GLN A 167 12.46 -4.54 3.62
CA GLN A 167 12.23 -4.78 5.03
C GLN A 167 13.38 -5.61 5.59
N LYS A 168 14.21 -5.02 6.46
CA LYS A 168 15.35 -5.71 7.07
C LYS A 168 15.03 -6.14 8.47
N SER A 169 15.51 -7.31 8.86
CA SER A 169 15.51 -7.68 10.27
C SER A 169 16.43 -6.72 11.01
N THR A 170 15.95 -6.18 12.14
CA THR A 170 16.85 -5.67 13.16
C THR A 170 17.64 -6.87 13.66
N ASP A 171 18.82 -7.14 13.10
CA ASP A 171 19.73 -8.16 13.63
C ASP A 171 20.03 -7.82 15.11
N VAL A 172 19.26 -8.40 16.01
CA VAL A 172 19.64 -8.54 17.42
C VAL A 172 20.29 -9.91 17.52
N ASN A 173 21.53 -10.00 17.04
CA ASN A 173 22.41 -11.13 17.34
C ASN A 173 23.78 -10.57 17.71
N MET A 174 24.01 -10.42 19.02
CA MET A 174 24.80 -11.39 19.80
C MET A 174 24.22 -11.48 21.22
#